data_AF-A0ABC8K1F1-F1
#
_entry.id   AF-A0ABC8K1F1-F1
#
_cell.length_a   1.000
_cell.length_b   1.000
_cell.length_c   1.000
_cell.angle_alpha   90.00
_cell.angle_beta   90.00
_cell.angle_gamma   90.00
#
_symmetry.space_group_name_H-M   'P 1'
#
loop_
_entity.id
_entity.type
_entity.pdbx_description
1 polymer ?
#
loop_
_entity_poly.entity_id
_entity_poly.type
_entity_poly.pdbx_seq_one_letter_code
_entity_poly.pdbx_strand_id
1 'polypeptide(L)'
;MYVKLLTIVFFSLLSQLPKSSSQVIDFTYNGFRPPLTDISLQGIATATRKGLLKLTNYTVQKTGHAFYTKPIRFKDSPNGTVSSFSTTFIFAIHSEIPILSGHGIAFVIAPNASLPNATSGQYMGVFSIANNGNDTNHVFAVELDTIRSSEFNDTDDNHVGIDINSLKSVKSSHAGYWDKKGQFKNMTLISRRRMQVWVDYDGQTHQIDVTMAPFKHNKPKKALLSSVRDLSSVFLQDMFVGFSSATGSVLSEHYVLGWSFQVKGNAPALALSKLPKLPNFTRGPTRIHRFYKNGMPLISLLLIPVLIIYSLIFLVRIIMRRRQKFEEELEDWETESGKSRMKFKDLYYATKGFKEKDLLGSGGFGSVYREYDQLEVEMILKLGLLCSHSNPQARPTMRQVLHYLSGDAVLPDLSPLEFRGLGIHHRIGELDMFTCGSSMVDSILSGGR
;
A
#
# COMPACT_ATOMS: atom_id res chain seq x y z
N MET A 1 6.28 -7.74 -80.35
CA MET A 1 5.98 -8.87 -79.43
C MET A 1 6.48 -8.63 -78.00
N TYR A 2 7.67 -8.04 -77.82
CA TYR A 2 8.29 -7.79 -76.50
C TYR A 2 7.48 -6.86 -75.56
N VAL A 3 6.84 -5.80 -76.06
CA VAL A 3 6.08 -4.86 -75.22
C VAL A 3 4.84 -5.50 -74.59
N LYS A 4 4.16 -6.41 -75.29
CA LYS A 4 3.02 -7.16 -74.76
C LYS A 4 3.43 -8.14 -73.65
N LEU A 5 4.62 -8.73 -73.77
CA LEU A 5 5.15 -9.64 -72.75
C LEU A 5 5.50 -8.90 -71.46
N LEU A 6 6.08 -7.70 -71.57
CA LEU A 6 6.45 -6.87 -70.42
C LEU A 6 5.22 -6.41 -69.62
N THR A 7 4.14 -6.02 -70.31
CA THR A 7 2.87 -5.64 -69.65
C THR A 7 2.20 -6.81 -68.93
N ILE A 8 2.28 -8.03 -69.48
CA ILE A 8 1.71 -9.23 -68.84
C ILE A 8 2.52 -9.56 -67.58
N VAL A 9 3.85 -9.50 -67.65
CA VAL A 9 4.74 -9.73 -66.49
C VAL A 9 4.50 -8.69 -65.40
N PHE A 10 4.33 -7.42 -65.76
CA PHE A 10 4.05 -6.33 -64.82
C PHE A 10 2.69 -6.50 -64.11
N PHE A 11 1.63 -6.89 -64.83
CA PHE A 11 0.32 -7.18 -64.22
C PHE A 11 0.31 -8.47 -63.38
N SER A 12 1.13 -9.47 -63.73
CA SER A 12 1.32 -10.67 -62.90
C SER A 12 2.14 -10.41 -61.63
N LEU A 13 3.03 -9.40 -61.62
CA LEU A 13 3.71 -8.97 -60.40
C LEU A 13 2.81 -8.10 -59.50
N LEU A 14 1.94 -7.25 -60.07
CA LEU A 14 0.96 -6.48 -59.28
C LEU A 14 -0.14 -7.33 -58.64
N SER A 15 -0.43 -8.52 -59.19
CA SER A 15 -1.37 -9.48 -58.59
C SER A 15 -0.75 -10.34 -57.48
N GLN A 16 0.55 -10.19 -57.21
CA GLN A 16 1.25 -10.81 -56.08
C GLN A 16 1.45 -9.87 -54.88
N LEU A 17 0.80 -8.70 -54.87
CA LEU A 17 0.65 -7.97 -53.61
C LEU A 17 -0.07 -8.90 -52.62
N PRO A 18 0.51 -9.16 -51.43
CA PRO A 18 -0.18 -9.96 -50.43
C PRO A 18 -1.50 -9.25 -50.15
N LYS A 19 -2.63 -9.89 -50.52
CA LYS A 19 -3.93 -9.53 -49.98
C LYS A 19 -3.74 -9.55 -48.47
N SER A 20 -3.79 -8.38 -47.84
CA SER A 20 -3.89 -8.24 -46.39
C SER A 20 -5.17 -8.97 -45.99
N SER A 21 -5.04 -10.28 -45.76
CA SER A 21 -6.10 -11.08 -45.18
C SER A 21 -6.22 -10.57 -43.76
N SER A 22 -7.24 -9.74 -43.52
CA SER A 22 -7.69 -9.43 -42.17
C SER A 22 -8.12 -10.77 -41.54
N GLN A 23 -7.17 -11.47 -40.92
CA GLN A 23 -7.42 -12.70 -40.21
C GLN A 23 -8.35 -12.37 -39.04
N VAL A 24 -9.65 -12.63 -39.23
CA VAL A 24 -10.61 -12.66 -38.13
C VAL A 24 -10.30 -13.94 -37.37
N ILE A 25 -9.61 -13.80 -36.24
CA ILE A 25 -9.33 -14.92 -35.33
C ILE A 25 -10.40 -14.91 -34.25
N ASP A 26 -11.17 -15.98 -34.20
CA ASP A 26 -12.09 -16.30 -33.12
C ASP A 26 -11.91 -17.75 -32.66
N PHE A 27 -12.25 -18.01 -31.40
CA PHE A 27 -12.37 -19.38 -30.90
C PHE A 27 -13.36 -19.47 -29.75
N THR A 28 -13.83 -20.70 -29.49
CA THR A 28 -14.73 -21.00 -28.38
C THR A 28 -14.42 -22.38 -27.78
N TYR A 29 -14.08 -22.38 -26.49
CA TYR A 29 -13.91 -23.57 -25.67
C TYR A 29 -15.09 -23.73 -24.72
N ASN A 30 -15.99 -24.66 -25.02
CA ASN A 30 -17.07 -25.07 -24.13
C ASN A 30 -16.60 -26.18 -23.17
N GLY A 31 -15.48 -25.94 -22.49
CA GLY A 31 -14.71 -26.93 -21.74
C GLY A 31 -13.41 -27.32 -22.44
N PHE A 32 -12.51 -27.94 -21.68
CA PHE A 32 -11.13 -28.24 -22.01
C PHE A 32 -10.85 -29.75 -21.87
N ARG A 33 -11.52 -30.57 -22.68
CA ARG A 33 -11.33 -32.03 -22.63
C ARG A 33 -10.02 -32.40 -23.33
N PRO A 34 -9.12 -33.16 -22.69
CA PRO A 34 -7.90 -33.64 -23.35
C PRO A 34 -8.21 -34.61 -24.52
N PRO A 35 -7.32 -34.71 -25.52
CA PRO A 35 -6.08 -33.94 -25.68
C PRO A 35 -6.37 -32.48 -26.05
N LEU A 36 -5.58 -31.55 -25.51
CA LEU A 36 -5.64 -30.13 -25.89
C LEU A 36 -4.79 -29.92 -27.14
N THR A 37 -5.35 -29.31 -28.18
CA THR A 37 -4.64 -29.05 -29.44
C THR A 37 -4.02 -27.66 -29.49
N ASP A 38 -4.79 -26.65 -29.11
CA ASP A 38 -4.39 -25.24 -29.26
C ASP A 38 -4.27 -24.50 -27.92
N ILE A 39 -4.15 -25.24 -26.82
CA ILE A 39 -3.92 -24.69 -25.47
C ILE A 39 -2.65 -25.31 -24.89
N SER A 40 -1.65 -24.48 -24.60
CA SER A 40 -0.48 -24.88 -23.83
C SER A 40 -0.77 -24.76 -22.35
N LEU A 41 -0.27 -25.70 -21.56
CA LEU A 41 -0.33 -25.69 -20.11
C LEU A 41 1.09 -25.63 -19.55
N GLN A 42 1.33 -24.73 -18.60
CA GLN A 42 2.63 -24.55 -17.96
C GLN A 42 2.50 -24.46 -16.45
N GLY A 43 3.62 -24.67 -15.76
CA GLY A 43 3.66 -24.74 -14.31
C GLY A 43 2.81 -25.91 -13.80
N ILE A 44 1.92 -25.64 -12.83
CA ILE A 44 1.03 -26.64 -12.24
C ILE A 44 -0.35 -26.75 -12.92
N ALA A 45 -0.57 -26.02 -14.02
CA ALA A 45 -1.84 -26.03 -14.72
C ALA A 45 -2.11 -27.39 -15.38
N THR A 46 -3.36 -27.86 -15.28
CA THR A 46 -3.80 -29.16 -15.82
C THR A 46 -5.20 -29.07 -16.39
N ALA A 47 -5.52 -29.90 -17.39
CA ALA A 47 -6.89 -30.12 -17.83
C ALA A 47 -7.43 -31.44 -17.27
N THR A 48 -8.55 -31.35 -16.56
CA THR A 48 -9.20 -32.54 -15.99
C THR A 48 -9.88 -33.37 -17.08
N ARG A 49 -10.03 -34.68 -16.87
CA ARG A 49 -10.80 -35.57 -17.77
C ARG A 49 -12.24 -35.10 -18.01
N LYS A 50 -12.83 -34.35 -17.07
CA LYS A 50 -14.19 -33.80 -17.17
C LYS A 50 -14.27 -32.50 -17.96
N GLY A 51 -13.13 -31.93 -18.37
CA GLY A 51 -13.07 -30.72 -19.20
C GLY A 51 -12.91 -29.41 -18.41
N LEU A 52 -12.58 -29.45 -17.12
CA LEU A 52 -12.17 -28.25 -16.38
C LEU A 52 -10.70 -27.94 -16.66
N LEU A 53 -10.40 -26.68 -16.99
CA LEU A 53 -9.05 -26.16 -16.96
C LEU A 53 -8.75 -25.71 -15.53
N LYS A 54 -7.78 -26.36 -14.90
CA LYS A 54 -7.38 -26.12 -13.51
C LYS A 54 -6.03 -25.42 -13.54
N LEU A 55 -6.00 -24.13 -13.24
CA LEU A 55 -4.78 -23.32 -13.26
C LEU A 55 -3.87 -23.65 -12.08
N THR A 56 -4.45 -23.87 -10.89
CA THR A 56 -3.68 -24.17 -9.67
C THR A 56 -4.23 -25.37 -8.90
N ASN A 57 -3.42 -25.92 -8.00
CA ASN A 57 -3.74 -27.01 -7.09
C ASN A 57 -3.23 -26.72 -5.66
N TYR A 58 -3.24 -27.71 -4.78
CA TYR A 58 -2.78 -27.60 -3.39
C TYR A 58 -1.25 -27.65 -3.23
N THR A 59 -0.48 -27.06 -4.16
CA THR A 59 0.97 -26.91 -4.02
C THR A 59 1.31 -25.49 -3.60
N VAL A 60 2.29 -25.35 -2.71
CA VAL A 60 2.70 -24.06 -2.15
C VAL A 60 3.61 -23.33 -3.15
N GLN A 61 3.39 -22.02 -3.33
CA GLN A 61 4.25 -21.13 -4.11
C GLN A 61 4.58 -21.60 -5.54
N LYS A 62 3.56 -21.97 -6.31
CA LYS A 62 3.68 -22.34 -7.71
C LYS A 62 2.83 -21.45 -8.60
N THR A 63 3.21 -21.39 -9.87
CA THR A 63 2.48 -20.70 -10.93
C THR A 63 1.80 -21.71 -11.84
N GLY A 64 0.69 -21.34 -12.43
CA GLY A 64 0.01 -22.14 -13.44
C GLY A 64 -0.54 -21.26 -14.53
N HIS A 65 -0.23 -21.64 -15.77
CA HIS A 65 -0.59 -20.88 -16.96
C HIS A 65 -1.27 -21.75 -17.98
N ALA A 66 -2.21 -21.14 -18.70
CA ALA A 66 -2.86 -21.76 -19.83
C ALA A 66 -3.02 -20.75 -20.96
N PHE A 67 -2.30 -20.94 -22.07
CA PHE A 67 -2.26 -19.99 -23.18
C PHE A 67 -2.72 -20.63 -24.48
N TYR A 68 -3.49 -19.88 -25.27
CA TYR A 68 -3.75 -20.22 -26.65
C TYR A 68 -2.43 -20.24 -27.42
N THR A 69 -2.16 -21.31 -28.17
CA THR A 69 -0.83 -21.56 -28.72
C THR A 69 -0.51 -20.80 -30.00
N LYS A 70 -1.53 -20.28 -30.70
CA LYS A 70 -1.32 -19.52 -31.93
C LYS A 70 -1.26 -18.02 -31.63
N PRO A 71 -0.28 -17.30 -32.18
CA PRO A 71 -0.23 -15.86 -32.04
C PRO A 71 -1.47 -15.23 -32.67
N ILE A 72 -1.96 -14.17 -32.03
CA ILE A 72 -3.11 -13.39 -32.46
C ILE A 72 -2.61 -12.01 -32.85
N ARG A 73 -2.98 -11.58 -34.07
CA ARG A 73 -2.63 -10.27 -34.59
C ARG A 73 -3.57 -9.20 -34.04
N PHE A 74 -3.04 -8.30 -33.23
CA PHE A 74 -3.78 -7.19 -32.64
C PHE A 74 -3.62 -5.89 -33.43
N LYS A 75 -2.55 -5.75 -34.24
CA LYS A 75 -2.29 -4.54 -35.03
C LYS A 75 -2.06 -4.87 -36.51
N ASP A 76 -2.65 -4.08 -37.40
CA ASP A 76 -2.46 -4.27 -38.85
C ASP A 76 -1.02 -3.94 -39.27
N SER A 77 -0.37 -2.97 -38.61
CA SER A 77 1.05 -2.61 -38.75
C SER A 77 1.75 -2.51 -37.37
N PRO A 78 3.09 -2.65 -37.28
CA PRO A 78 3.81 -2.58 -36.00
C PRO A 78 3.55 -1.29 -35.20
N ASN A 79 3.45 -0.16 -35.90
CA ASN A 79 3.16 1.17 -35.34
C ASN A 79 1.67 1.55 -35.44
N GLY A 80 0.81 0.59 -35.77
CA GLY A 80 -0.62 0.81 -35.90
C GLY A 80 -1.34 0.81 -34.54
N THR A 81 -2.62 1.17 -34.59
CA THR A 81 -3.50 1.11 -33.42
C THR A 81 -3.93 -0.31 -33.12
N VAL A 82 -4.19 -0.60 -31.83
CA VAL A 82 -4.73 -1.91 -31.42
C VAL A 82 -6.17 -2.06 -31.93
N SER A 83 -6.44 -3.20 -32.56
CA SER A 83 -7.77 -3.60 -33.00
C SER A 83 -8.67 -3.88 -31.80
N SER A 84 -9.96 -3.59 -31.93
CA SER A 84 -10.95 -3.99 -30.91
C SER A 84 -10.89 -5.50 -30.66
N PHE A 85 -11.08 -5.92 -29.41
CA PHE A 85 -11.17 -7.33 -29.06
C PHE A 85 -12.22 -7.54 -27.98
N SER A 86 -12.73 -8.76 -27.90
CA SER A 86 -13.68 -9.17 -26.88
C SER A 86 -13.35 -10.57 -26.40
N THR A 87 -13.51 -10.82 -25.12
CA THR A 87 -13.42 -12.16 -24.54
C THR A 87 -14.47 -12.38 -23.47
N THR A 88 -14.94 -13.62 -23.33
CA THR A 88 -15.70 -14.03 -22.17
C THR A 88 -15.24 -15.39 -21.67
N PHE A 89 -15.22 -15.53 -20.35
CA PHE A 89 -14.84 -16.78 -19.71
C PHE A 89 -15.64 -17.01 -18.44
N ILE A 90 -15.76 -18.28 -18.08
CA ILE A 90 -16.44 -18.72 -16.86
C ILE A 90 -15.41 -19.33 -15.94
N PHE A 91 -15.36 -18.84 -14.72
CA PHE A 91 -14.41 -19.28 -13.71
C PHE A 91 -15.10 -19.69 -12.41
N ALA A 92 -14.34 -20.35 -11.55
CA ALA A 92 -14.67 -20.54 -10.14
C ALA A 92 -13.38 -20.66 -9.33
N ILE A 93 -13.39 -20.08 -8.12
CA ILE A 93 -12.28 -20.18 -7.18
C ILE A 93 -12.72 -21.06 -6.02
N HIS A 94 -11.92 -22.07 -5.71
CA HIS A 94 -12.11 -22.94 -4.57
C HIS A 94 -10.90 -22.84 -3.65
N SER A 95 -11.08 -22.20 -2.50
CA SER A 95 -10.10 -22.26 -1.42
C SER A 95 -10.41 -23.40 -0.44
N GLU A 96 -9.35 -24.01 0.09
CA GLU A 96 -9.43 -25.01 1.16
C GLU A 96 -10.16 -24.46 2.39
N ILE A 97 -9.82 -23.23 2.78
CA ILE A 97 -10.44 -22.52 3.90
C ILE A 97 -11.50 -21.58 3.34
N PRO A 98 -12.80 -21.70 3.68
CA PRO A 98 -13.86 -20.91 3.04
C PRO A 98 -13.73 -19.38 3.13
N ILE A 99 -12.96 -18.88 4.11
CA ILE A 99 -12.82 -17.44 4.42
C ILE A 99 -11.48 -16.84 4.01
N LEU A 100 -10.55 -17.65 3.49
CA LEU A 100 -9.22 -17.21 3.05
C LEU A 100 -8.98 -17.77 1.65
N SER A 101 -8.17 -17.13 0.82
CA SER A 101 -7.84 -17.65 -0.51
C SER A 101 -6.37 -17.41 -0.84
N GLY A 102 -5.92 -18.01 -1.95
CA GLY A 102 -4.70 -17.61 -2.65
C GLY A 102 -4.93 -16.31 -3.43
N HIS A 103 -4.08 -16.03 -4.42
CA HIS A 103 -4.01 -14.70 -5.03
C HIS A 103 -4.93 -14.48 -6.24
N GLY A 104 -5.71 -15.48 -6.68
CA GLY A 104 -6.73 -15.29 -7.71
C GLY A 104 -6.33 -15.71 -9.13
N ILE A 105 -6.99 -15.11 -10.13
CA ILE A 105 -6.87 -15.46 -11.56
C ILE A 105 -6.68 -14.19 -12.38
N ALA A 106 -5.80 -14.21 -13.38
CA ALA A 106 -5.68 -13.15 -14.37
C ALA A 106 -5.98 -13.70 -15.78
N PHE A 107 -6.82 -13.01 -16.54
CA PHE A 107 -6.81 -13.10 -18.00
C PHE A 107 -5.65 -12.25 -18.51
N VAL A 108 -4.81 -12.80 -19.38
CA VAL A 108 -3.53 -12.16 -19.78
C VAL A 108 -3.40 -12.12 -21.29
N ILE A 109 -2.93 -10.98 -21.79
CA ILE A 109 -2.43 -10.78 -23.15
C ILE A 109 -0.93 -10.41 -23.05
N ALA A 110 -0.06 -11.22 -23.63
CA ALA A 110 1.39 -11.10 -23.48
C ALA A 110 2.15 -11.45 -24.78
N PRO A 111 3.44 -11.05 -24.93
CA PRO A 111 4.22 -11.31 -26.15
C PRO A 111 4.54 -12.78 -26.40
N ASN A 112 4.49 -13.61 -25.35
CA ASN A 112 4.82 -15.03 -25.42
C ASN A 112 3.68 -15.86 -24.85
N ALA A 113 3.52 -17.08 -25.35
CA ALA A 113 2.60 -18.06 -24.78
C ALA A 113 3.06 -18.59 -23.41
N SER A 114 4.16 -18.07 -22.85
CA SER A 114 4.73 -18.41 -21.56
C SER A 114 5.16 -17.17 -20.80
N LEU A 115 5.16 -17.25 -19.48
CA LEU A 115 5.58 -16.17 -18.58
C LEU A 115 6.76 -16.64 -17.72
N PRO A 116 7.98 -16.74 -18.29
CA PRO A 116 9.12 -17.38 -17.62
C PRO A 116 9.62 -16.62 -16.38
N ASN A 117 9.46 -15.29 -16.37
CA ASN A 117 9.87 -14.43 -15.26
C ASN A 117 8.78 -14.27 -14.20
N ALA A 118 7.63 -14.94 -14.36
CA ALA A 118 6.54 -14.80 -13.42
C ALA A 118 6.78 -15.57 -12.12
N THR A 119 6.57 -14.90 -10.99
CA THR A 119 6.66 -15.50 -9.66
C THR A 119 5.28 -15.82 -9.10
N SER A 120 5.25 -16.77 -8.16
CA SER A 120 4.04 -17.16 -7.45
C SER A 120 3.67 -16.13 -6.37
N GLY A 121 2.68 -16.46 -5.53
CA GLY A 121 2.20 -15.54 -4.50
C GLY A 121 1.42 -14.36 -5.09
N GLN A 122 1.58 -13.20 -4.48
CA GLN A 122 0.89 -11.95 -4.84
C GLN A 122 1.13 -11.48 -6.28
N TYR A 123 2.16 -12.00 -6.95
CA TYR A 123 2.43 -11.65 -8.34
C TYR A 123 1.54 -12.38 -9.36
N MET A 124 0.60 -13.20 -8.89
CA MET A 124 -0.42 -13.94 -9.66
C MET A 124 0.13 -14.83 -10.79
N GLY A 125 1.44 -15.08 -10.83
CA GLY A 125 2.07 -15.72 -11.97
C GLY A 125 2.08 -14.83 -13.21
N VAL A 126 1.93 -13.51 -13.09
CA VAL A 126 2.00 -12.56 -14.22
C VAL A 126 3.35 -11.85 -14.24
N PHE A 127 3.75 -11.31 -13.09
CA PHE A 127 4.98 -10.53 -12.94
C PHE A 127 5.90 -11.12 -11.86
N SER A 128 6.95 -10.39 -11.53
CA SER A 128 7.86 -10.61 -10.42
C SER A 128 8.21 -9.29 -9.76
N ILE A 129 8.89 -9.38 -8.61
CA ILE A 129 9.48 -8.21 -7.96
C ILE A 129 10.41 -7.40 -8.88
N ALA A 130 11.08 -8.07 -9.84
CA ALA A 130 12.07 -7.43 -10.71
C ALA A 130 11.45 -6.71 -11.91
N ASN A 131 10.27 -7.10 -12.37
CA ASN A 131 9.65 -6.54 -13.57
C ASN A 131 8.26 -5.94 -13.36
N ASN A 132 7.67 -6.01 -12.17
CA ASN A 132 6.40 -5.34 -11.88
C ASN A 132 6.52 -3.82 -12.09
N GLY A 133 5.78 -3.26 -13.04
CA GLY A 133 5.86 -1.84 -13.41
C GLY A 133 6.85 -1.54 -14.54
N ASN A 134 7.46 -2.54 -15.16
CA ASN A 134 8.35 -2.33 -16.30
C ASN A 134 7.56 -2.26 -17.62
N ASP A 135 7.64 -1.13 -18.31
CA ASP A 135 6.94 -0.90 -19.58
C ASP A 135 7.36 -1.84 -20.71
N THR A 136 8.55 -2.44 -20.64
CA THR A 136 9.02 -3.43 -21.61
C THR A 136 8.39 -4.82 -21.44
N ASN A 137 7.48 -4.99 -20.47
CA ASN A 137 6.76 -6.25 -20.29
C ASN A 137 5.79 -6.51 -21.45
N HIS A 138 5.15 -5.46 -21.98
CA HIS A 138 4.09 -5.55 -22.98
C HIS A 138 2.95 -6.48 -22.53
N VAL A 139 2.50 -6.34 -21.28
CA VAL A 139 1.46 -7.19 -20.68
C VAL A 139 0.23 -6.36 -20.37
N PHE A 140 -0.92 -6.86 -20.81
CA PHE A 140 -2.23 -6.43 -20.35
C PHE A 140 -2.90 -7.58 -19.61
N ALA A 141 -3.53 -7.30 -18.47
CA ALA A 141 -4.30 -8.29 -17.75
C ALA A 141 -5.59 -7.72 -17.15
N VAL A 142 -6.56 -8.61 -16.96
CA VAL A 142 -7.70 -8.39 -16.09
C VAL A 142 -7.63 -9.39 -14.96
N GLU A 143 -7.36 -8.90 -13.76
CA GLU A 143 -7.21 -9.71 -12.56
C GLU A 143 -8.53 -9.87 -11.80
N LEU A 144 -8.64 -11.01 -11.14
CA LEU A 144 -9.67 -11.39 -10.20
C LEU A 144 -8.96 -11.76 -8.90
N ASP A 145 -8.57 -10.74 -8.13
CA ASP A 145 -7.74 -10.89 -6.94
C ASP A 145 -8.60 -11.15 -5.69
N THR A 146 -8.10 -12.07 -4.86
CA THR A 146 -8.73 -12.52 -3.63
C THR A 146 -7.88 -12.27 -2.39
N ILE A 147 -6.84 -11.43 -2.51
CA ILE A 147 -5.96 -10.97 -1.44
C ILE A 147 -5.79 -9.46 -1.57
N ARG A 148 -5.63 -8.78 -0.44
CA ARG A 148 -5.28 -7.36 -0.41
C ARG A 148 -3.79 -7.21 -0.18
N SER A 149 -3.10 -6.73 -1.19
CA SER A 149 -1.67 -6.43 -1.23
C SER A 149 -1.49 -4.90 -1.19
N SER A 150 -1.08 -4.37 -0.03
CA SER A 150 -0.94 -2.92 0.16
C SER A 150 0.08 -2.28 -0.79
N GLU A 151 1.10 -3.02 -1.18
CA GLU A 151 2.15 -2.61 -2.12
C GLU A 151 1.64 -2.40 -3.55
N PHE A 152 0.49 -2.99 -3.89
CA PHE A 152 -0.17 -2.87 -5.20
C PHE A 152 -1.34 -1.90 -5.19
N ASN A 153 -1.59 -1.23 -4.06
CA ASN A 153 -2.72 -0.32 -3.84
C ASN A 153 -4.09 -1.00 -3.99
N ASP A 154 -4.18 -2.26 -3.58
CA ASP A 154 -5.42 -3.03 -3.68
C ASP A 154 -6.54 -2.38 -2.86
N THR A 155 -7.71 -2.28 -3.50
CA THR A 155 -8.90 -1.67 -2.90
C THR A 155 -9.39 -2.50 -1.72
N ASP A 156 -9.48 -3.82 -1.89
CA ASP A 156 -9.88 -4.79 -0.88
C ASP A 156 -9.38 -6.21 -1.25
N ASP A 157 -9.76 -7.22 -0.48
CA ASP A 157 -9.37 -8.63 -0.67
C ASP A 157 -10.31 -9.42 -1.59
N ASN A 158 -11.13 -8.74 -2.39
CA ASN A 158 -12.10 -9.32 -3.30
C ASN A 158 -12.43 -8.35 -4.44
N HIS A 159 -11.47 -8.13 -5.34
CA HIS A 159 -11.57 -7.09 -6.36
C HIS A 159 -11.27 -7.59 -7.77
N VAL A 160 -11.65 -6.76 -8.74
CA VAL A 160 -11.31 -6.93 -10.15
C VAL A 160 -10.48 -5.73 -10.56
N GLY A 161 -9.40 -5.96 -11.30
CA GLY A 161 -8.44 -4.95 -11.73
C GLY A 161 -8.17 -4.98 -13.23
N ILE A 162 -7.82 -3.83 -13.80
CA ILE A 162 -7.25 -3.69 -15.15
C ILE A 162 -5.78 -3.32 -14.98
N ASP A 163 -4.91 -4.22 -15.43
CA ASP A 163 -3.46 -4.14 -15.21
C ASP A 163 -2.75 -3.93 -16.53
N ILE A 164 -1.80 -3.00 -16.52
CA ILE A 164 -0.95 -2.69 -17.67
C ILE A 164 0.49 -2.66 -17.16
N ASN A 165 1.28 -3.65 -17.55
CA ASN A 165 2.68 -3.82 -17.16
C ASN A 165 2.98 -3.89 -15.65
N SER A 166 1.96 -3.80 -14.78
CA SER A 166 2.05 -3.79 -13.33
C SER A 166 0.77 -4.33 -12.69
N LEU A 167 0.88 -4.91 -11.49
CA LEU A 167 -0.24 -5.27 -10.60
C LEU A 167 -0.84 -4.06 -9.89
N LYS A 168 -0.21 -2.88 -9.99
CA LYS A 168 -0.90 -1.65 -9.60
C LYS A 168 -1.94 -1.33 -10.67
N SER A 169 -3.17 -1.79 -10.49
CA SER A 169 -4.21 -1.64 -11.49
C SER A 169 -4.42 -0.17 -11.88
N VAL A 170 -4.59 0.07 -13.17
CA VAL A 170 -4.99 1.38 -13.70
C VAL A 170 -6.41 1.72 -13.24
N LYS A 171 -7.25 0.70 -13.07
CA LYS A 171 -8.59 0.81 -12.50
C LYS A 171 -8.96 -0.49 -11.82
N SER A 172 -9.47 -0.41 -10.59
CA SER A 172 -10.01 -1.57 -9.88
C SER A 172 -11.32 -1.22 -9.15
N SER A 173 -12.05 -2.25 -8.74
CA SER A 173 -13.30 -2.16 -7.99
C SER A 173 -13.55 -3.46 -7.24
N HIS A 174 -14.23 -3.37 -6.09
CA HIS A 174 -14.80 -4.54 -5.42
C HIS A 174 -15.58 -5.41 -6.41
N ALA A 175 -15.43 -6.72 -6.31
CA ALA A 175 -16.08 -7.65 -7.22
C ALA A 175 -17.60 -7.63 -7.03
N GLY A 176 -18.31 -7.46 -8.14
CA GLY A 176 -19.75 -7.30 -8.15
C GLY A 176 -20.30 -6.97 -9.52
N TYR A 177 -21.60 -6.72 -9.60
CA TYR A 177 -22.26 -6.38 -10.86
C TYR A 177 -23.42 -5.42 -10.66
N TRP A 178 -23.74 -4.67 -11.71
CA TRP A 178 -24.91 -3.82 -11.75
C TRP A 178 -26.10 -4.58 -12.31
N ASP A 179 -27.18 -4.68 -11.54
CA ASP A 179 -28.40 -5.32 -12.02
C ASP A 179 -29.16 -4.44 -13.03
N LYS A 180 -30.27 -4.97 -13.57
CA LYS A 180 -31.11 -4.25 -14.55
C LYS A 180 -31.73 -2.96 -14.00
N LYS A 181 -31.78 -2.79 -12.68
CA LYS A 181 -32.30 -1.59 -11.99
C LYS A 181 -31.18 -0.60 -11.66
N GLY A 182 -29.93 -0.88 -12.07
CA GLY A 182 -28.78 -0.05 -11.75
C GLY A 182 -28.32 -0.15 -10.30
N GLN A 183 -28.69 -1.22 -9.58
CA GLN A 183 -28.21 -1.46 -8.22
C GLN A 183 -26.96 -2.33 -8.25
N PHE A 184 -25.95 -1.96 -7.47
CA PHE A 184 -24.76 -2.78 -7.29
C PHE A 184 -25.07 -4.01 -6.43
N LYS A 185 -24.61 -5.18 -6.87
CA LYS A 185 -24.73 -6.47 -6.18
C LYS A 185 -23.34 -7.06 -6.00
N ASN A 186 -22.92 -7.17 -4.74
CA ASN A 186 -21.61 -7.72 -4.38
C ASN A 186 -21.50 -9.20 -4.82
N MET A 187 -20.29 -9.59 -5.20
CA MET A 187 -19.94 -10.96 -5.55
C MET A 187 -18.66 -11.37 -4.84
N THR A 188 -18.73 -12.46 -4.08
CA THR A 188 -17.54 -13.04 -3.43
C THR A 188 -16.86 -14.02 -4.38
N LEU A 189 -15.68 -13.67 -4.91
CA LEU A 189 -14.92 -14.46 -5.88
C LEU A 189 -14.64 -15.88 -5.38
N ILE A 190 -14.38 -16.02 -4.08
CA ILE A 190 -14.07 -17.30 -3.41
C ILE A 190 -15.32 -18.10 -2.99
N SER A 191 -16.52 -17.71 -3.46
CA SER A 191 -17.79 -18.36 -3.11
C SER A 191 -17.95 -19.79 -3.62
N ARG A 192 -16.97 -20.32 -4.38
CA ARG A 192 -17.01 -21.65 -5.04
C ARG A 192 -18.13 -21.77 -6.08
N ARG A 193 -18.78 -20.66 -6.43
CA ARG A 193 -19.82 -20.59 -7.45
C ARG A 193 -19.20 -20.18 -8.78
N ARG A 194 -19.84 -20.63 -9.86
CA ARG A 194 -19.45 -20.25 -11.21
C ARG A 194 -19.84 -18.80 -11.45
N MET A 195 -18.93 -18.04 -12.05
CA MET A 195 -19.11 -16.65 -12.43
C MET A 195 -18.65 -16.47 -13.87
N GLN A 196 -19.22 -15.49 -14.57
CA GLN A 196 -18.86 -15.16 -15.93
C GLN A 196 -18.31 -13.74 -15.99
N VAL A 197 -17.24 -13.55 -16.75
CA VAL A 197 -16.59 -12.27 -17.01
C VAL A 197 -16.64 -12.00 -18.51
N TRP A 198 -16.79 -10.74 -18.88
CA TRP A 198 -16.54 -10.24 -20.22
C TRP A 198 -15.57 -9.08 -20.15
N VAL A 199 -14.61 -9.06 -21.07
CA VAL A 199 -13.64 -7.99 -21.25
C VAL A 199 -13.76 -7.54 -22.70
N ASP A 200 -14.04 -6.26 -22.91
CA ASP A 200 -14.17 -5.67 -24.24
C ASP A 200 -13.25 -4.46 -24.34
N TYR A 201 -12.49 -4.40 -25.42
CA TYR A 201 -11.68 -3.25 -25.80
C TYR A 201 -12.18 -2.72 -27.14
N ASP A 202 -12.50 -1.43 -27.18
CA ASP A 202 -12.81 -0.72 -28.42
C ASP A 202 -11.56 0.03 -28.90
N GLY A 203 -10.99 -0.42 -30.03
CA GLY A 203 -9.80 0.16 -30.63
C GLY A 203 -10.00 1.57 -31.21
N GLN A 204 -11.23 2.03 -31.41
CA GLN A 204 -11.50 3.40 -31.90
C GLN A 204 -11.59 4.40 -30.76
N THR A 205 -12.24 4.03 -29.65
CA THR A 205 -12.46 4.91 -28.50
C THR A 205 -11.46 4.67 -27.37
N HIS A 206 -10.62 3.64 -27.49
CA HIS A 206 -9.69 3.16 -26.47
C HIS A 206 -10.38 2.78 -25.14
N GLN A 207 -11.67 2.46 -25.22
CA GLN A 207 -12.49 2.10 -24.07
C GLN A 207 -12.23 0.64 -23.70
N ILE A 208 -11.88 0.40 -22.44
CA ILE A 208 -11.77 -0.93 -21.83
C ILE A 208 -12.94 -1.08 -20.85
N ASP A 209 -13.81 -2.05 -21.11
CA ASP A 209 -14.92 -2.38 -20.22
C ASP A 209 -14.79 -3.81 -19.71
N VAL A 210 -14.91 -3.96 -18.38
CA VAL A 210 -14.98 -5.26 -17.71
C VAL A 210 -16.34 -5.39 -17.07
N THR A 211 -17.06 -6.45 -17.42
CA THR A 211 -18.33 -6.82 -16.78
C THR A 211 -18.20 -8.20 -16.16
N MET A 212 -18.90 -8.44 -15.06
CA MET A 212 -19.02 -9.78 -14.48
C MET A 212 -20.44 -10.04 -14.00
N ALA A 213 -20.83 -11.30 -13.89
CA ALA A 213 -22.12 -11.69 -13.33
C ALA A 213 -22.10 -13.15 -12.83
N PRO A 214 -23.07 -13.57 -12.01
CA PRO A 214 -23.23 -14.97 -11.66
C PRO A 214 -23.51 -15.83 -12.90
N PHE A 215 -23.11 -17.11 -12.85
CA PHE A 215 -23.36 -18.04 -13.96
C PHE A 215 -24.84 -18.15 -14.34
N LYS A 216 -25.11 -18.17 -15.66
CA LYS A 216 -26.46 -18.11 -16.29
C LYS A 216 -27.18 -16.75 -16.21
N HIS A 217 -26.50 -15.70 -15.78
CA HIS A 217 -27.00 -14.35 -15.96
C HIS A 217 -26.53 -13.76 -17.30
N ASN A 218 -27.34 -12.89 -17.88
CA ASN A 218 -26.94 -12.11 -19.05
C ASN A 218 -25.84 -11.10 -18.68
N LYS A 219 -25.00 -10.75 -19.65
CA LYS A 219 -24.03 -9.66 -19.53
C LYS A 219 -24.71 -8.38 -19.02
N PRO A 220 -24.27 -7.79 -17.89
CA PRO A 220 -24.77 -6.51 -17.42
C PRO A 220 -24.59 -5.40 -18.46
N LYS A 221 -25.53 -4.46 -18.52
CA LYS A 221 -25.42 -3.29 -19.42
C LYS A 221 -24.39 -2.27 -18.93
N LYS A 222 -24.24 -2.14 -17.61
CA LYS A 222 -23.29 -1.22 -16.98
C LYS A 222 -22.04 -2.00 -16.58
N ALA A 223 -20.88 -1.55 -17.03
CA ALA A 223 -19.60 -2.15 -16.71
C ALA A 223 -19.28 -2.06 -15.21
N LEU A 224 -18.58 -3.08 -14.70
CA LEU A 224 -17.98 -3.03 -13.37
C LEU A 224 -16.81 -2.04 -13.37
N LEU A 225 -15.91 -2.21 -14.36
CA LEU A 225 -14.78 -1.32 -14.62
C LEU A 225 -14.92 -0.75 -16.02
N SER A 226 -14.61 0.54 -16.14
CA SER A 226 -14.62 1.26 -17.40
C SER A 226 -13.47 2.26 -17.37
N SER A 227 -12.58 2.21 -18.37
CA SER A 227 -11.38 3.06 -18.44
C SER A 227 -11.00 3.33 -19.88
N VAL A 228 -10.65 4.59 -20.19
CA VAL A 228 -10.14 4.99 -21.51
C VAL A 228 -8.61 4.97 -21.47
N ARG A 229 -8.01 4.00 -22.17
CA ARG A 229 -6.55 3.80 -22.24
C ARG A 229 -6.16 3.25 -23.61
N ASP A 230 -5.31 3.99 -24.31
CA ASP A 230 -4.73 3.50 -25.56
C ASP A 230 -3.69 2.40 -25.27
N LEU A 231 -3.96 1.19 -25.77
CA LEU A 231 -3.09 0.03 -25.61
C LEU A 231 -2.01 -0.07 -26.71
N SER A 232 -1.95 0.90 -27.63
CA SER A 232 -1.04 0.87 -28.79
C SER A 232 0.44 0.94 -28.44
N SER A 233 0.83 1.53 -27.31
CA SER A 233 2.21 1.45 -26.82
C SER A 233 2.52 0.15 -26.06
N VAL A 234 1.49 -0.52 -25.56
CA VAL A 234 1.61 -1.74 -24.74
C VAL A 234 1.69 -2.97 -25.62
N PHE A 235 0.76 -3.11 -26.58
CA PHE A 235 0.63 -4.33 -27.37
C PHE A 235 1.71 -4.38 -28.44
N LEU A 236 2.26 -5.56 -28.70
CA LEU A 236 2.99 -5.82 -29.93
C LEU A 236 2.01 -6.18 -31.06
N GLN A 237 2.54 -6.32 -32.27
CA GLN A 237 1.71 -6.64 -33.43
C GLN A 237 0.99 -8.00 -33.27
N ASP A 238 1.74 -9.02 -32.87
CA ASP A 238 1.25 -10.37 -32.63
C ASP A 238 1.50 -10.72 -31.15
N MET A 239 0.49 -11.25 -30.48
CA MET A 239 0.53 -11.56 -29.04
C MET A 239 -0.24 -12.85 -28.74
N PHE A 240 -0.12 -13.33 -27.51
CA PHE A 240 -0.79 -14.52 -27.03
C PHE A 240 -1.78 -14.16 -25.94
N VAL A 241 -2.89 -14.88 -25.90
CA VAL A 241 -3.95 -14.73 -24.90
C VAL A 241 -4.03 -15.97 -24.04
N GLY A 242 -4.33 -15.81 -22.76
CA GLY A 242 -4.37 -16.92 -21.84
C GLY A 242 -4.82 -16.54 -20.45
N PHE A 243 -4.55 -17.45 -19.52
CA PHE A 243 -4.81 -17.26 -18.11
C PHE A 243 -3.55 -17.52 -17.31
N SER A 244 -3.40 -16.75 -16.24
CA SER A 244 -2.39 -16.95 -15.22
C SER A 244 -3.03 -17.04 -13.85
N SER A 245 -2.39 -17.80 -12.96
CA SER A 245 -2.75 -17.87 -11.56
C SER A 245 -1.55 -18.37 -10.76
N ALA A 246 -1.53 -18.06 -9.47
CA ALA A 246 -0.50 -18.52 -8.55
C ALA A 246 -1.09 -19.00 -7.23
N THR A 247 -0.35 -19.91 -6.60
CA THR A 247 -0.59 -20.31 -5.21
C THR A 247 0.34 -19.54 -4.28
N GLY A 248 -0.14 -19.33 -3.06
CA GLY A 248 0.63 -18.75 -1.95
C GLY A 248 0.66 -19.70 -0.76
N SER A 249 0.61 -19.15 0.45
CA SER A 249 0.54 -19.92 1.70
C SER A 249 -0.85 -20.54 1.94
N VAL A 250 -1.91 -19.90 1.43
CA VAL A 250 -3.27 -20.45 1.45
C VAL A 250 -3.52 -21.20 0.15
N LEU A 251 -3.89 -22.48 0.27
CA LEU A 251 -4.05 -23.37 -0.87
C LEU A 251 -5.41 -23.15 -1.53
N SER A 252 -5.40 -22.78 -2.81
CA SER A 252 -6.59 -22.50 -3.61
C SER A 252 -6.48 -23.09 -5.01
N GLU A 253 -7.58 -23.67 -5.48
CA GLU A 253 -7.76 -24.18 -6.82
C GLU A 253 -8.55 -23.16 -7.66
N HIS A 254 -7.94 -22.75 -8.76
CA HIS A 254 -8.53 -21.81 -9.71
C HIS A 254 -8.95 -22.55 -10.98
N TYR A 255 -10.23 -22.45 -11.35
CA TYR A 255 -10.79 -23.15 -12.49
C TYR A 255 -11.31 -22.20 -13.56
N VAL A 256 -11.05 -22.54 -14.82
CA VAL A 256 -11.73 -22.00 -16.00
C VAL A 256 -12.54 -23.11 -16.65
N LEU A 257 -13.82 -22.84 -16.90
CA LEU A 257 -14.80 -23.84 -17.35
C LEU A 257 -15.12 -23.70 -18.82
N GLY A 258 -15.03 -22.48 -19.35
CA GLY A 258 -15.18 -22.18 -20.76
C GLY A 258 -14.65 -20.79 -21.06
N TRP A 259 -14.25 -20.58 -22.30
CA TRP A 259 -13.58 -19.38 -22.75
C TRP A 259 -13.81 -19.15 -24.24
N SER A 260 -14.16 -17.93 -24.62
CA SER A 260 -14.22 -17.50 -26.01
C SER A 260 -13.54 -16.16 -26.19
N PHE A 261 -13.06 -15.92 -27.40
CA PHE A 261 -12.26 -14.76 -27.75
C PHE A 261 -12.48 -14.41 -29.21
N GLN A 262 -12.47 -13.11 -29.54
CA GLN A 262 -12.48 -12.63 -30.91
C GLN A 262 -11.79 -11.26 -31.03
N VAL A 263 -11.02 -11.07 -32.10
CA VAL A 263 -10.51 -9.75 -32.53
C VAL A 263 -11.42 -9.18 -33.62
N LYS A 264 -11.59 -7.85 -33.66
CA LYS A 264 -12.46 -7.10 -34.58
C LYS A 264 -13.92 -7.58 -34.55
N GLY A 265 -14.39 -8.05 -33.39
CA GLY A 265 -15.74 -8.57 -33.20
C GLY A 265 -16.07 -8.83 -31.74
N ASN A 266 -17.27 -9.35 -31.51
CA ASN A 266 -17.76 -9.70 -30.17
C ASN A 266 -17.52 -11.18 -29.88
N ALA A 267 -16.91 -11.50 -28.73
CA ALA A 267 -16.64 -12.89 -28.37
C ALA A 267 -17.90 -13.76 -28.48
N PRO A 268 -17.84 -14.91 -29.18
CA PRO A 268 -18.99 -15.79 -29.30
C PRO A 268 -19.51 -16.24 -27.94
N ALA A 269 -20.83 -16.35 -27.80
CA ALA A 269 -21.43 -16.77 -26.54
C ALA A 269 -21.08 -18.23 -26.20
N LEU A 270 -20.78 -18.50 -24.93
CA LEU A 270 -20.52 -19.86 -24.43
C LEU A 270 -21.83 -20.66 -24.36
N ALA A 271 -21.78 -21.91 -24.84
CA ALA A 271 -22.88 -22.87 -24.72
C ALA A 271 -22.95 -23.40 -23.29
N LEU A 272 -23.63 -22.65 -22.40
CA LEU A 272 -23.65 -22.88 -20.94
C LEU A 272 -24.11 -24.30 -20.54
N SER A 273 -24.92 -24.96 -21.37
CA SER A 273 -25.40 -26.33 -21.17
C SER A 273 -24.31 -27.39 -21.40
N LYS A 274 -23.28 -27.08 -22.20
CA LYS A 274 -22.17 -27.98 -22.54
C LYS A 274 -20.98 -27.89 -21.57
N LEU A 275 -20.97 -26.86 -20.71
CA LEU A 275 -19.84 -26.63 -19.80
C LEU A 275 -19.69 -27.73 -18.75
N PRO A 276 -18.44 -28.03 -18.35
CA PRO A 276 -18.16 -28.99 -17.29
C PRO A 276 -18.79 -28.58 -15.95
N LYS A 277 -19.14 -29.57 -15.13
CA LYS A 277 -19.57 -29.33 -13.75
C LYS A 277 -18.35 -29.21 -12.85
N LEU A 278 -18.42 -28.29 -11.87
CA LEU A 278 -17.45 -28.23 -10.79
C LEU A 278 -17.49 -29.54 -9.97
N PRO A 279 -16.36 -29.98 -9.41
CA PRO A 279 -16.35 -31.12 -8.51
C PRO A 279 -17.18 -30.81 -7.26
N ASN A 280 -17.74 -31.85 -6.64
CA ASN A 280 -18.40 -31.71 -5.36
C ASN A 280 -17.34 -31.43 -4.29
N PHE A 281 -17.30 -30.19 -3.81
CA PHE A 281 -16.34 -29.74 -2.82
C PHE A 281 -16.68 -30.19 -1.39
N THR A 282 -17.36 -31.32 -1.22
CA THR A 282 -17.80 -31.87 0.08
C THR A 282 -16.66 -32.51 0.87
N ARG A 283 -15.40 -32.07 0.68
CA ARG A 283 -14.34 -32.43 1.61
C ARG A 283 -14.64 -31.76 2.93
N GLY A 284 -14.85 -32.58 3.96
CA GLY A 284 -14.99 -32.13 5.34
C GLY A 284 -13.78 -31.27 5.74
N PRO A 285 -13.91 -30.51 6.84
CA PRO A 285 -12.88 -29.57 7.28
C PRO A 285 -11.52 -30.27 7.37
N THR A 286 -10.54 -29.74 6.63
CA THR A 286 -9.18 -30.29 6.61
C THR A 286 -8.57 -30.24 8.01
N ARG A 287 -7.49 -31.00 8.25
CA ARG A 287 -6.79 -31.02 9.54
C ARG A 287 -6.41 -29.60 9.98
N ILE A 288 -6.09 -28.73 9.03
CA ILE A 288 -5.75 -27.32 9.22
C ILE A 288 -6.98 -26.51 9.67
N HIS A 289 -8.12 -26.63 8.98
CA HIS A 289 -9.35 -25.97 9.43
C HIS A 289 -9.76 -26.41 10.85
N ARG A 290 -9.65 -27.70 11.17
CA ARG A 290 -9.91 -28.19 12.54
C ARG A 290 -8.93 -27.60 13.56
N PHE A 291 -7.65 -27.45 13.19
CA PHE A 291 -6.64 -26.82 14.03
C PHE A 291 -6.90 -25.33 14.25
N TYR A 292 -7.26 -24.55 13.21
CA TYR A 292 -7.59 -23.14 13.39
C TYR A 292 -8.90 -22.93 14.15
N LYS A 293 -9.93 -23.76 13.89
CA LYS A 293 -11.21 -23.64 14.59
C LYS A 293 -11.11 -24.02 16.07
N ASN A 294 -10.36 -25.08 16.39
CA ASN A 294 -10.36 -25.65 17.74
C ASN A 294 -9.05 -25.40 18.52
N GLY A 295 -7.90 -25.42 17.83
CA GLY A 295 -6.58 -25.27 18.46
C GLY A 295 -6.17 -23.82 18.70
N MET A 296 -6.49 -22.91 17.78
CA MET A 296 -6.14 -21.49 17.91
C MET A 296 -6.77 -20.84 19.15
N PRO A 297 -8.06 -21.05 19.50
CA PRO A 297 -8.64 -20.56 20.75
C PRO A 297 -7.92 -21.09 22.00
N LEU A 298 -7.48 -22.35 21.99
CA LEU A 298 -6.76 -22.97 23.11
C LEU A 298 -5.36 -22.35 23.28
N ILE A 299 -4.66 -22.09 22.18
CA ILE A 299 -3.34 -21.43 22.20
C ILE A 299 -3.48 -19.98 22.66
N SER A 300 -4.48 -19.26 22.17
CA SER A 300 -4.79 -17.89 22.62
C SER A 300 -5.13 -17.83 24.10
N LEU A 301 -5.88 -18.81 24.63
CA LEU A 301 -6.22 -18.90 26.05
C LEU A 301 -4.97 -19.08 26.94
N LEU A 302 -3.90 -19.70 26.43
CA LEU A 302 -2.65 -19.89 27.16
C LEU A 302 -1.69 -18.69 27.01
N LEU A 303 -1.55 -18.14 25.79
CA LEU A 303 -0.57 -17.08 25.51
C LEU A 303 -0.98 -15.69 26.00
N ILE A 304 -2.27 -15.34 25.90
CA ILE A 304 -2.76 -14.01 26.30
C ILE A 304 -2.53 -13.75 27.80
N PRO A 305 -2.87 -14.67 28.72
CA PRO A 305 -2.59 -14.48 30.14
C PRO A 305 -1.09 -14.36 30.44
N VAL A 306 -0.24 -15.12 29.75
CA VAL A 306 1.23 -15.04 29.92
C VAL A 306 1.76 -13.67 29.52
N LEU A 307 1.28 -13.11 28.40
CA LEU A 307 1.65 -11.76 27.97
C LEU A 307 1.17 -10.69 28.95
N ILE A 308 -0.04 -10.83 29.50
CA ILE A 308 -0.57 -9.93 30.53
C ILE A 308 0.28 -10.00 31.80
N ILE A 309 0.63 -11.20 32.27
CA ILE A 309 1.48 -11.41 33.44
C ILE A 309 2.86 -10.75 33.22
N TYR A 310 3.48 -10.97 32.05
CA TYR A 310 4.77 -10.35 31.74
C TYR A 310 4.69 -8.81 31.72
N SER A 311 3.62 -8.27 31.13
CA SER A 311 3.35 -6.82 31.12
C SER A 311 3.16 -6.26 32.53
N LEU A 312 2.42 -6.95 33.41
CA LEU A 312 2.24 -6.57 34.80
C LEU A 312 3.55 -6.62 35.60
N ILE A 313 4.35 -7.67 35.44
CA ILE A 313 5.68 -7.76 36.09
C ILE A 313 6.57 -6.62 35.61
N PHE A 314 6.57 -6.33 34.31
CA PHE A 314 7.33 -5.22 33.74
C PHE A 314 6.87 -3.87 34.30
N LEU A 315 5.56 -3.65 34.40
CA LEU A 315 4.98 -2.44 34.98
C LEU A 315 5.34 -2.29 36.46
N VAL A 316 5.22 -3.36 37.26
CA VAL A 316 5.62 -3.37 38.67
C VAL A 316 7.11 -3.06 38.81
N ARG A 317 7.97 -3.66 37.98
CA ARG A 317 9.41 -3.33 37.96
C ARG A 317 9.66 -1.85 37.66
N ILE A 318 8.93 -1.25 36.72
CA ILE A 318 9.03 0.19 36.45
C ILE A 318 8.59 1.00 37.66
N ILE A 319 7.49 0.65 38.30
CA ILE A 319 6.97 1.36 39.49
C ILE A 319 7.96 1.23 40.65
N MET A 320 8.51 0.04 40.90
CA MET A 320 9.50 -0.20 41.94
C MET A 320 10.79 0.58 41.67
N ARG A 321 11.32 0.53 40.44
CA ARG A 321 12.49 1.33 40.05
C ARG A 321 12.25 2.82 40.21
N ARG A 322 11.03 3.29 39.89
CA ARG A 322 10.65 4.69 40.12
C ARG A 322 10.56 5.02 41.61
N ARG A 323 9.98 4.14 42.43
CA ARG A 323 9.88 4.33 43.88
C ARG A 323 11.26 4.39 44.52
N GLN A 324 12.14 3.42 44.23
CA GLN A 324 13.51 3.39 44.74
C GLN A 324 14.33 4.62 44.31
N LYS A 325 14.16 5.09 43.07
CA LYS A 325 14.87 6.29 42.58
C LYS A 325 14.50 7.58 43.33
N PHE A 326 13.31 7.63 43.91
CA PHE A 326 12.79 8.79 44.64
C PHE A 326 12.51 8.46 46.11
N GLU A 327 13.17 7.45 46.65
CA GLU A 327 13.09 7.09 48.06
C GLU A 327 13.85 8.14 48.86
N GLU A 328 13.12 8.91 49.67
CA GLU A 328 13.69 9.93 50.56
C GLU A 328 13.76 9.35 51.97
N GLU A 329 14.96 9.22 52.51
CA GLU A 329 15.18 8.91 53.92
C GLU A 329 15.06 10.21 54.73
N LEU A 330 14.18 10.22 55.72
CA LEU A 330 13.95 11.38 56.59
C LEU A 330 14.75 11.17 57.87
N GLU A 331 15.64 12.09 58.17
CA GLU A 331 16.34 12.09 59.46
C GLU A 331 15.43 12.68 60.55
N ASP A 332 15.52 12.16 61.77
CA ASP A 332 14.56 12.47 62.85
C ASP A 332 14.42 13.98 63.11
N TRP A 333 15.52 14.74 62.97
CA TRP A 333 15.54 16.20 63.14
C TRP A 333 14.85 16.97 62.01
N GLU A 334 14.70 16.39 60.81
CA GLU A 334 14.00 17.01 59.69
C GLU A 334 12.48 17.07 59.93
N THR A 335 11.96 16.14 60.74
CA THR A 335 10.56 16.09 61.15
C THR A 335 10.17 17.28 62.04
N GLU A 336 11.14 17.83 62.77
CA GLU A 336 10.93 18.89 63.77
C GLU A 336 10.97 20.31 63.15
N SER A 337 11.62 20.48 61.99
CA SER A 337 11.83 21.79 61.32
C SER A 337 11.11 21.95 59.96
N GLY A 338 10.14 21.09 59.65
CA GLY A 338 9.61 20.84 58.29
C GLY A 338 8.82 21.93 57.56
N LYS A 339 8.95 23.23 57.86
CA LYS A 339 8.15 24.28 57.18
C LYS A 339 8.69 24.74 55.82
N SER A 340 9.92 24.38 55.42
CA SER A 340 10.57 24.94 54.21
C SER A 340 11.28 23.92 53.30
N ARG A 341 11.03 22.61 53.43
CA ARG A 341 11.73 21.58 52.64
C ARG A 341 11.05 21.33 51.29
N MET A 342 11.83 21.35 50.21
CA MET A 342 11.42 20.94 48.87
C MET A 342 11.67 19.43 48.66
N LYS A 343 10.74 18.71 48.03
CA LYS A 343 10.90 17.28 47.74
C LYS A 343 11.96 17.06 46.66
N PHE A 344 12.78 16.02 46.80
CA PHE A 344 13.82 15.68 45.83
C PHE A 344 13.23 15.40 44.44
N LYS A 345 12.06 14.76 44.38
CA LYS A 345 11.34 14.54 43.12
C LYS A 345 11.04 15.85 42.39
N ASP A 346 10.62 16.88 43.10
CA ASP A 346 10.26 18.17 42.52
C ASP A 346 11.54 18.89 42.03
N LEU A 347 12.61 18.86 42.82
CA LEU A 347 13.94 19.35 42.42
C LEU A 347 14.49 18.61 41.19
N TYR A 348 14.31 17.29 41.11
CA TYR A 348 14.74 16.47 39.96
C TYR A 348 14.00 16.86 38.68
N TYR A 349 12.71 17.17 38.76
CA TYR A 349 11.95 17.64 37.60
C TYR A 349 12.29 19.07 37.20
N ALA A 350 12.41 19.97 38.19
CA ALA A 350 12.77 21.37 38.01
C ALA A 350 14.13 21.51 37.30
N THR A 351 15.13 20.78 37.79
CA THR A 351 16.48 20.72 37.21
C THR A 351 16.63 19.80 35.99
N LYS A 352 15.52 19.22 35.47
CA LYS A 352 15.51 18.27 34.36
C LYS A 352 16.49 17.10 34.53
N GLY A 353 16.66 16.67 35.78
CA GLY A 353 17.54 15.58 36.20
C GLY A 353 18.98 15.99 36.45
N PHE A 354 19.21 17.21 36.98
CA PHE A 354 20.54 17.72 37.35
C PHE A 354 21.57 17.62 36.23
N LYS A 355 21.17 18.01 35.01
CA LYS A 355 22.03 17.91 33.84
C LYS A 355 23.18 18.90 33.95
N GLU A 356 24.39 18.45 33.62
CA GLU A 356 25.63 19.24 33.72
C GLU A 356 25.60 20.54 32.91
N LYS A 357 24.89 20.55 31.78
CA LYS A 357 24.67 21.74 30.94
C LYS A 357 23.98 22.90 31.68
N ASP A 358 23.27 22.61 32.78
CA ASP A 358 22.53 23.57 33.57
C ASP A 358 23.27 23.82 34.92
N LEU A 359 24.51 23.36 35.11
CA LEU A 359 25.30 23.61 36.33
C LEU A 359 25.93 25.01 36.28
N LEU A 360 25.65 25.84 37.29
CA LEU A 360 26.24 27.18 37.46
C LEU A 360 27.57 27.17 38.20
N GLY A 361 27.77 26.21 39.10
CA GLY A 361 29.01 26.07 39.86
C GLY A 361 28.90 25.00 40.95
N SER A 362 30.04 24.48 41.38
CA SER A 362 30.15 23.49 42.46
C SER A 362 31.22 23.91 43.47
N GLY A 363 30.97 23.62 44.75
CA GLY A 363 31.89 23.93 45.85
C GLY A 363 31.67 23.01 47.05
N GLY A 364 32.37 23.28 48.16
CA GLY A 364 32.35 22.43 49.36
C GLY A 364 30.98 22.28 50.05
N PHE A 365 30.00 23.11 49.69
CA PHE A 365 28.64 23.09 50.23
C PHE A 365 27.57 22.67 49.19
N GLY A 366 28.00 22.18 48.02
CA GLY A 366 27.10 21.63 47.01
C GLY A 366 27.25 22.26 45.62
N SER A 367 26.31 21.88 44.74
CA SER A 367 26.25 22.27 43.33
C SER A 367 25.02 23.11 43.08
N VAL A 368 25.18 24.23 42.40
CA VAL A 368 24.09 25.17 42.07
C VAL A 368 23.72 24.97 40.61
N TYR A 369 22.44 24.72 40.33
CA TYR A 369 21.92 24.53 38.98
C TYR A 369 21.11 25.77 38.56
N ARG A 370 21.20 26.11 37.27
CA ARG A 370 20.52 27.23 36.63
C ARG A 370 19.07 26.86 36.39
N GLU A 371 18.19 27.49 37.13
CA GLU A 371 16.77 27.54 36.83
C GLU A 371 16.32 28.98 37.02
N TYR A 372 15.61 29.52 36.04
CA TYR A 372 15.00 30.84 36.15
C TYR A 372 13.65 30.81 35.46
N ASP A 373 12.66 31.40 36.09
CA ASP A 373 11.41 31.68 35.42
C ASP A 373 11.65 32.83 34.43
N GLN A 374 11.32 32.60 33.15
CA GLN A 374 11.45 33.63 32.12
C GLN A 374 10.64 34.89 32.49
N LEU A 375 9.50 34.73 33.14
CA LEU A 375 8.64 35.83 33.57
C LEU A 375 9.28 36.63 34.71
N GLU A 376 9.91 35.95 35.68
CA GLU A 376 10.62 36.63 36.78
C GLU A 376 11.84 37.40 36.27
N VAL A 377 12.61 36.82 35.34
CA VAL A 377 13.77 37.51 34.73
C VAL A 377 13.32 38.69 33.89
N GLU A 378 12.27 38.54 33.08
CA GLU A 378 11.70 39.64 32.32
C GLU A 378 11.17 40.76 33.23
N MET A 379 10.49 40.40 34.31
CA MET A 379 9.99 41.34 35.31
C MET A 379 11.13 42.12 35.98
N ILE A 380 12.20 41.45 36.42
CA ILE A 380 13.37 42.09 37.06
C ILE A 380 14.07 43.04 36.06
N LEU A 381 14.20 42.64 34.79
CA LEU A 381 14.80 43.48 33.75
C LEU A 381 13.95 44.73 33.47
N LYS A 382 12.62 44.58 33.30
CA LYS A 382 11.70 45.71 33.11
C LYS A 382 11.69 46.63 34.33
N LEU A 383 11.72 46.07 35.54
CA LEU A 383 11.77 46.84 36.78
C LEU A 383 13.09 47.59 36.94
N GLY A 384 14.22 46.96 36.62
CA GLY A 384 15.53 47.61 36.59
C GLY A 384 15.59 48.77 35.61
N LEU A 385 14.95 48.62 34.45
CA LEU A 385 14.82 49.69 33.45
C LEU A 385 13.95 50.86 33.97
N LEU A 386 12.81 50.57 34.61
CA LEU A 386 11.95 51.57 35.25
C LEU A 386 12.67 52.34 36.37
N CYS A 387 13.45 51.64 37.20
CA CYS A 387 14.26 52.26 38.25
C CYS A 387 15.36 53.16 37.68
N SER A 388 15.81 52.90 36.46
CA SER A 388 16.87 53.66 35.78
C SER A 388 16.31 54.79 34.89
N HIS A 389 15.02 55.09 34.98
CA HIS A 389 14.38 56.09 34.14
C HIS A 389 15.04 57.47 34.27
N SER A 390 15.27 58.20 33.16
CA SER A 390 16.03 59.46 33.22
C SER A 390 15.31 60.55 34.04
N ASN A 391 13.98 60.60 33.94
CA ASN A 391 13.12 61.42 34.80
C ASN A 391 12.97 60.80 36.21
N PRO A 392 13.46 61.45 37.29
CA PRO A 392 13.36 60.92 38.65
C PRO A 392 11.92 60.71 39.14
N GLN A 393 10.96 61.49 38.64
CA GLN A 393 9.54 61.40 39.03
C GLN A 393 8.82 60.19 38.40
N ALA A 394 9.40 59.59 37.36
CA ALA A 394 8.87 58.40 36.70
C ALA A 394 9.43 57.08 37.30
N ARG A 395 10.44 57.17 38.18
CA ARG A 395 11.02 56.00 38.84
C ARG A 395 10.07 55.49 39.92
N PRO A 396 9.86 54.17 40.05
CA PRO A 396 9.06 53.62 41.14
C PRO A 396 9.74 53.90 42.48
N THR A 397 8.93 54.13 43.52
CA THR A 397 9.42 54.19 44.89
C THR A 397 9.91 52.82 45.33
N MET A 398 10.84 52.76 46.30
CA MET A 398 11.31 51.47 46.85
C MET A 398 10.16 50.59 47.38
N ARG A 399 9.09 51.19 47.88
CA ARG A 399 7.88 50.45 48.29
C ARG A 399 7.21 49.75 47.12
N GLN A 400 7.10 50.42 45.97
CA GLN A 400 6.54 49.82 44.75
C GLN A 400 7.46 48.75 44.18
N VAL A 401 8.77 48.97 44.18
CA VAL A 401 9.77 47.96 43.77
C VAL A 401 9.60 46.67 44.57
N LEU A 402 9.43 46.76 45.89
CA LEU A 402 9.20 45.59 46.73
C LEU A 402 7.88 44.89 46.38
N HIS A 403 6.78 45.64 46.18
CA HIS A 403 5.50 45.03 45.78
C HIS A 403 5.58 44.32 44.41
N TYR A 404 6.34 44.85 43.46
CA TYR A 404 6.57 44.18 42.17
C TYR A 404 7.40 42.89 42.33
N LEU A 405 8.48 42.93 43.11
CA LEU A 405 9.32 41.75 43.37
C LEU A 405 8.62 40.66 44.18
N SER A 406 7.68 41.03 45.05
CA SER A 406 6.87 40.08 45.83
C SER A 406 5.68 39.51 45.04
N GLY A 407 5.43 39.98 43.81
CA GLY A 407 4.26 39.56 43.01
C GLY A 407 2.94 40.17 43.47
N ASP A 408 2.96 41.13 44.40
CA ASP A 408 1.79 41.80 44.96
C ASP A 408 1.21 42.88 44.04
N ALA A 409 1.97 43.28 43.02
CA ALA A 409 1.57 44.25 42.01
C ALA A 409 2.12 43.86 40.63
N VAL A 410 1.34 44.13 39.58
CA VAL A 410 1.76 43.89 38.18
C VAL A 410 2.56 45.09 37.68
N LEU A 411 3.70 44.82 37.05
CA LEU A 411 4.52 45.88 36.45
C LEU A 411 3.73 46.63 35.35
N PRO A 412 3.79 47.96 35.28
CA PRO A 412 3.22 48.71 34.17
C PRO A 412 3.86 48.31 32.84
N ASP A 413 3.05 48.18 31.79
CA ASP A 413 3.54 47.78 30.47
C ASP A 413 4.25 48.97 29.80
N LEU A 414 5.55 48.82 29.53
CA LEU A 414 6.39 49.88 28.98
C LEU A 414 6.04 50.12 27.52
N SER A 415 5.38 51.24 27.22
CA SER A 415 5.05 51.58 25.83
C SER A 415 6.28 52.08 25.07
N PRO A 416 6.41 51.86 23.74
CA PRO A 416 7.56 52.32 22.95
C PRO A 416 7.80 53.84 22.99
N LEU A 417 6.80 54.62 23.42
CA LEU A 417 6.87 56.08 23.56
C LEU A 417 7.61 56.52 24.84
N GLU A 418 7.66 55.69 25.88
CA GLU A 418 8.42 55.96 27.12
C GLU A 418 9.93 55.74 26.94
N PHE A 419 10.34 54.98 25.91
CA PHE A 419 11.75 54.80 25.56
C PHE A 419 12.47 56.09 25.14
N ARG A 420 11.73 57.10 24.64
CA ARG A 420 12.32 58.43 24.32
C ARG A 420 12.66 59.24 25.56
N GLY A 421 11.99 58.98 26.69
CA GLY A 421 12.25 59.60 27.98
C GLY A 421 13.44 59.00 28.73
N LEU A 422 14.13 57.99 28.18
CA LEU A 422 15.31 57.35 28.77
C LEU A 422 16.66 57.98 28.31
N GLY A 423 16.63 59.03 27.48
CA GLY A 423 17.85 59.68 27.00
C GLY A 423 18.66 58.84 25.99
N ILE A 424 18.08 57.75 25.47
CA ILE A 424 18.71 56.92 24.43
C ILE A 424 18.53 57.60 23.07
N HIS A 425 19.37 58.60 22.78
CA HIS A 425 19.53 59.11 21.42
C HIS A 425 20.46 58.17 20.62
N HIS A 426 19.90 57.57 19.57
CA HIS A 426 20.59 57.03 18.39
C HIS A 426 21.56 55.85 18.58
N ARG A 427 21.01 54.62 18.58
CA ARG A 427 21.43 53.44 17.78
C ARG A 427 20.62 52.21 18.21
N ILE A 428 19.37 52.13 17.76
CA ILE A 428 18.65 50.84 17.73
C ILE A 428 18.80 50.35 16.29
N GLY A 429 19.87 49.62 16.05
CA GLY A 429 20.20 49.05 14.77
C GLY A 429 21.27 48.00 14.92
N GLU A 430 21.18 47.16 15.97
CA GLU A 430 22.08 46.00 16.16
C GLU A 430 21.65 45.10 17.34
N LEU A 431 20.34 44.85 17.50
CA LEU A 431 19.86 43.80 18.42
C LEU A 431 19.15 42.65 17.69
N ASP A 432 19.56 42.39 16.44
CA ASP A 432 19.26 41.18 15.68
C ASP A 432 20.55 40.41 15.41
N MET A 433 21.38 40.14 16.42
CA MET A 433 22.52 39.23 16.25
C MET A 433 23.10 38.68 17.57
N PHE A 434 22.31 37.91 18.32
CA PHE A 434 22.87 36.92 19.26
C PHE A 434 22.29 35.53 18.99
N THR A 435 22.46 35.09 17.74
CA THR A 435 22.60 33.67 17.41
C THR A 435 24.05 33.42 17.02
N CYS A 436 24.89 33.02 17.98
CA CYS A 436 26.18 32.37 17.75
C CYS A 436 26.58 31.79 19.11
N GLY A 437 26.98 30.55 19.28
CA GLY A 437 27.51 29.57 18.33
C GLY A 437 28.48 28.74 19.16
N SER A 438 28.27 27.43 19.18
CA SER A 438 29.18 26.46 19.81
C SER A 438 30.58 26.62 19.22
N SER A 439 31.58 26.96 20.02
CA SER A 439 32.98 26.81 19.64
C SER A 439 33.71 25.92 20.64
N MET A 440 34.11 24.75 20.18
CA MET A 440 35.13 23.91 20.80
C MET A 440 36.43 24.71 20.95
N VAL A 441 37.10 24.56 22.09
CA VAL A 441 38.55 24.76 22.19
C VAL A 441 39.11 23.67 23.12
N ASP A 442 39.94 22.80 22.54
CA ASP A 442 40.80 21.87 23.24
C ASP A 442 41.81 22.60 24.13
N SER A 443 42.09 22.07 25.33
CA SER A 443 43.32 22.38 26.05
C SER A 443 43.85 21.15 26.78
N ILE A 444 44.90 20.58 26.17
CA ILE A 444 45.89 19.66 26.73
C ILE A 444 46.73 20.42 27.78
N LEU A 445 46.94 19.82 28.97
CA LEU A 445 48.07 19.99 29.92
C LEU A 445 47.83 18.94 31.03
N SER A 446 48.42 17.73 31.01
CA SER A 446 49.79 17.33 31.37
C SER A 446 50.34 17.97 32.66
N GLY A 447 50.60 17.13 33.69
CA GLY A 447 51.74 17.32 34.60
C GLY A 447 51.50 17.16 36.11
N GLY A 448 51.80 15.97 36.66
CA GLY A 448 52.38 15.70 37.99
C GLY A 448 51.57 16.09 39.24
N ARG A 449 51.34 15.23 40.24
CA ARG A 449 52.17 14.18 40.83
C ARG A 449 51.29 13.14 41.52
#